data_AF-A0A2N2WT86-F1
#
_entry.id   AF-A0A2N2WT86-F1
#
_cell.length_a   1.000
_cell.length_b   1.000
_cell.length_c   1.000
_cell.angle_alpha   90.00
_cell.angle_beta   90.00
_cell.angle_gamma   90.00
#
_symmetry.space_group_name_H-M   'P 1'
#
loop_
_entity.id
_entity.type
_entity.pdbx_description
1 polymer ?
#
loop_
_entity_poly.entity_id
_entity_poly.type
_entity_poly.pdbx_seq_one_letter_code
_entity_poly.pdbx_strand_id
1 'polypeptide(L)'
;MKTKLYNEKEYESLRNEVITRIEIRQQLIYTTITLSGVILGFGINTSNLSFIFPPLAFALTLMWAQNDLRALQISDYLHSLENEESKLGWISYYKKIQGKSSFKIGWPISTLAPGSMFVLTTIMSIGIGLSHFNCSLLSWSLLILDVLALVGIVLMIILAKKQRVFRRTGE
;
A
#
# COMPACT_ATOMS: atom_id res chain seq x y z
N MET A 1 35.41 -10.09 -16.69
CA MET A 1 35.64 -9.05 -15.65
C MET A 1 34.73 -7.83 -15.82
N LYS A 2 34.58 -7.25 -17.02
CA LYS A 2 33.63 -6.15 -17.28
C LYS A 2 32.15 -6.50 -17.05
N THR A 3 31.73 -7.73 -17.40
CA THR A 3 30.36 -8.23 -17.17
C THR A 3 30.00 -8.30 -15.68
N LYS A 4 30.91 -8.84 -14.87
CA LYS A 4 30.73 -8.92 -13.41
C LYS A 4 30.60 -7.53 -12.74
N LEU A 5 31.39 -6.55 -13.18
CA LEU A 5 31.31 -5.18 -12.68
C LEU A 5 30.01 -4.47 -13.08
N TYR A 6 29.45 -4.79 -14.26
CA TYR A 6 28.16 -4.26 -14.70
C TYR A 6 27.03 -4.81 -13.82
N ASN A 7 27.05 -6.11 -13.55
CA ASN A 7 26.03 -6.77 -12.73
C ASN A 7 26.09 -6.35 -11.25
N GLU A 8 27.27 -6.05 -10.70
CA GLU A 8 27.41 -5.47 -9.35
C GLU A 8 26.80 -4.06 -9.27
N LYS A 9 27.07 -3.19 -10.25
CA LYS A 9 26.50 -1.83 -10.28
C LYS A 9 25.00 -1.83 -10.51
N GLU A 10 24.51 -2.68 -11.39
CA GLU A 10 23.08 -2.87 -11.63
C GLU A 10 22.39 -3.35 -10.35
N TYR A 11 22.98 -4.34 -9.66
CA TYR A 11 22.47 -4.85 -8.39
C TYR A 11 22.39 -3.75 -7.32
N GLU A 12 23.46 -2.96 -7.12
CA GLU A 12 23.44 -1.84 -6.17
C GLU A 12 22.38 -0.80 -6.52
N SER A 13 22.25 -0.46 -7.80
CA SER A 13 21.25 0.51 -8.27
C SER A 13 19.83 0.04 -7.99
N LEU A 14 19.52 -1.21 -8.30
CA LEU A 14 18.19 -1.80 -8.09
C LEU A 14 17.87 -1.98 -6.60
N ARG A 15 18.87 -2.36 -5.80
CA ARG A 15 18.72 -2.43 -4.34
C ARG A 15 18.36 -1.06 -3.76
N ASN A 16 19.06 0.00 -4.18
CA ASN A 16 18.74 1.36 -3.75
C ASN A 16 17.33 1.77 -4.19
N GLU A 17 16.91 1.40 -5.39
CA GLU A 17 15.54 1.65 -5.86
C GLU A 17 14.49 0.96 -4.97
N VAL A 18 14.71 -0.30 -4.56
CA VAL A 18 13.81 -1.01 -3.63
C VAL A 18 13.72 -0.28 -2.28
N ILE A 19 14.84 0.19 -1.75
CA ILE A 19 14.88 0.94 -0.48
C ILE A 19 14.06 2.24 -0.63
N THR A 20 14.30 3.02 -1.68
CA THR A 20 13.54 4.24 -1.95
C THR A 20 12.03 3.97 -2.10
N ARG A 21 11.64 2.86 -2.74
CA ARG A 21 10.23 2.48 -2.85
C ARG A 21 9.60 2.11 -1.49
N ILE A 22 10.37 1.50 -0.59
CA ILE A 22 9.92 1.23 0.78
C ILE A 22 9.71 2.53 1.55
N GLU A 23 10.62 3.51 1.38
CA GLU A 23 10.50 4.83 1.99
C GLU A 23 9.27 5.58 1.49
N ILE A 24 9.04 5.62 0.17
CA ILE A 24 7.83 6.22 -0.44
C ILE A 24 6.57 5.56 0.13
N ARG A 25 6.56 4.23 0.30
CA ARG A 25 5.42 3.52 0.89
C ARG A 25 5.15 3.96 2.33
N GLN A 26 6.19 4.17 3.14
CA GLN A 26 6.03 4.69 4.50
C GLN A 26 5.56 6.14 4.51
N GLN A 27 6.10 6.98 3.61
CA GLN A 27 5.68 8.35 3.44
C GLN A 27 4.19 8.45 3.07
N LEU A 28 3.69 7.59 2.17
CA LEU A 28 2.26 7.53 1.84
C LEU A 28 1.40 7.21 3.06
N ILE A 29 1.85 6.30 3.94
CA ILE A 29 1.13 5.99 5.19
C ILE A 29 1.09 7.22 6.10
N TYR A 30 2.23 7.89 6.31
CA TYR A 30 2.27 9.11 7.13
C TYR A 30 1.40 10.21 6.56
N THR A 31 1.46 10.46 5.25
CA THR A 31 0.61 11.45 4.57
C THR A 31 -0.86 11.12 4.75
N THR A 32 -1.24 9.83 4.60
CA THR A 32 -2.64 9.39 4.79
C THR A 32 -3.12 9.66 6.20
N ILE A 33 -2.33 9.28 7.22
CA ILE A 33 -2.70 9.48 8.63
C ILE A 33 -2.81 10.97 8.94
N THR A 34 -1.83 11.77 8.56
CA THR A 34 -1.84 13.23 8.79
C THR A 34 -3.04 13.89 8.13
N LEU A 35 -3.29 13.58 6.86
CA LEU A 35 -4.40 14.15 6.12
C LEU A 35 -5.74 13.69 6.66
N SER A 36 -5.84 12.43 7.08
CA SER A 36 -7.03 11.92 7.78
C SER A 36 -7.26 12.66 9.09
N GLY A 37 -6.23 12.90 9.90
CA GLY A 37 -6.35 13.63 11.15
C GLY A 37 -6.85 15.07 10.94
N VAL A 38 -6.33 15.74 9.92
CA VAL A 38 -6.78 17.09 9.52
C VAL A 38 -8.23 17.05 9.07
N ILE A 39 -8.56 16.21 8.07
CA ILE A 39 -9.91 16.18 7.49
C ILE A 39 -10.94 15.70 8.51
N LEU A 40 -10.68 14.65 9.26
CA LEU A 40 -11.59 14.16 10.30
C LEU A 40 -11.77 15.21 11.40
N GLY A 41 -10.69 15.89 11.81
CA GLY A 41 -10.74 16.95 12.83
C GLY A 41 -11.62 18.13 12.41
N PHE A 42 -11.48 18.62 11.18
CA PHE A 42 -12.37 19.67 10.65
C PHE A 42 -13.76 19.15 10.26
N GLY A 43 -13.85 17.87 9.90
CA GLY A 43 -15.05 17.18 9.45
C GLY A 43 -16.11 17.02 10.54
N ILE A 44 -15.71 17.06 11.82
CA ILE A 44 -16.64 17.10 12.97
C ILE A 44 -17.51 18.37 12.93
N ASN A 45 -16.96 19.49 12.46
CA ASN A 45 -17.71 20.75 12.38
C ASN A 45 -18.40 20.94 11.02
N THR A 46 -17.95 20.22 9.99
CA THR A 46 -18.40 20.40 8.60
C THR A 46 -18.64 19.05 7.93
N SER A 47 -19.91 18.65 7.81
CA SER A 47 -20.28 17.30 7.34
C SER A 47 -19.76 16.96 5.96
N ASN A 48 -19.85 17.91 5.03
CA ASN A 48 -19.43 17.71 3.64
C ASN A 48 -17.92 17.50 3.49
N LEU A 49 -17.11 18.01 4.42
CA LEU A 49 -15.65 17.88 4.37
C LEU A 49 -15.21 16.45 4.70
N SER A 50 -15.94 15.78 5.61
CA SER A 50 -15.69 14.38 5.96
C SER A 50 -15.81 13.46 4.74
N PHE A 51 -16.75 13.72 3.83
CA PHE A 51 -16.95 12.92 2.61
C PHE A 51 -15.91 13.19 1.51
N ILE A 52 -14.99 14.14 1.69
CA ILE A 52 -13.90 14.35 0.71
C ILE A 52 -12.75 13.36 0.95
N PHE A 53 -12.64 12.81 2.16
CA PHE A 53 -11.54 11.93 2.52
C PHE A 53 -11.57 10.58 1.79
N PRO A 54 -12.69 9.84 1.68
CA PRO A 54 -12.69 8.49 1.11
C PRO A 54 -12.20 8.42 -0.35
N PRO A 55 -12.59 9.32 -1.26
CA PRO A 55 -12.06 9.31 -2.64
C PRO A 55 -10.57 9.59 -2.67
N LEU A 56 -10.08 10.45 -1.79
CA LEU A 56 -8.66 10.75 -1.66
C LEU A 56 -7.89 9.54 -1.08
N ALA A 57 -8.44 8.88 -0.05
CA ALA A 57 -7.88 7.66 0.51
C ALA A 57 -7.79 6.54 -0.54
N PHE A 58 -8.78 6.45 -1.44
CA PHE A 58 -8.72 5.52 -2.57
C PHE A 58 -7.57 5.85 -3.53
N ALA A 59 -7.38 7.11 -3.91
CA ALA A 59 -6.25 7.51 -4.75
C ALA A 59 -4.88 7.20 -4.09
N LEU A 60 -4.74 7.46 -2.79
CA LEU A 60 -3.54 7.09 -2.03
C LEU A 60 -3.33 5.57 -1.96
N THR A 61 -4.41 4.80 -1.85
CA THR A 61 -4.36 3.33 -1.87
C THR A 61 -3.87 2.82 -3.23
N LEU A 62 -4.30 3.43 -4.34
CA LEU A 62 -3.80 3.10 -5.69
C LEU A 62 -2.30 3.37 -5.81
N MET A 63 -1.84 4.53 -5.34
CA MET A 63 -0.41 4.89 -5.33
C MET A 63 0.40 3.93 -4.47
N TRP A 64 -0.13 3.53 -3.32
CA TRP A 64 0.49 2.53 -2.45
C TRP A 64 0.60 1.18 -3.15
N ALA A 65 -0.48 0.69 -3.76
CA ALA A 65 -0.50 -0.60 -4.43
C ALA A 65 0.46 -0.65 -5.63
N GLN A 66 0.55 0.44 -6.41
CA GLN A 66 1.48 0.53 -7.53
C GLN A 66 2.94 0.48 -7.05
N ASN A 67 3.29 1.22 -6.00
CA ASN A 67 4.64 1.22 -5.45
C ASN A 67 5.03 -0.15 -4.87
N ASP A 68 4.10 -0.81 -4.18
CA ASP A 68 4.31 -2.14 -3.65
C ASP A 68 4.55 -3.16 -4.76
N LEU A 69 3.77 -3.10 -5.84
CA LEU A 69 3.94 -3.99 -6.99
C LEU A 69 5.29 -3.81 -7.69
N ARG A 70 5.71 -2.56 -7.90
CA ARG A 70 7.00 -2.25 -8.52
C ARG A 70 8.17 -2.71 -7.64
N ALA A 71 8.09 -2.51 -6.33
CA ALA A 71 9.10 -2.99 -5.39
C ALA A 71 9.23 -4.53 -5.43
N LEU A 72 8.10 -5.24 -5.53
CA LEU A 72 8.12 -6.71 -5.66
C LEU A 72 8.74 -7.16 -6.98
N GLN A 73 8.39 -6.53 -8.11
CA GLN A 73 8.98 -6.87 -9.42
C GLN A 73 10.52 -6.72 -9.42
N ILE A 74 11.02 -5.64 -8.83
CA ILE A 74 12.47 -5.41 -8.72
C ILE A 74 13.10 -6.45 -7.79
N SER A 75 12.46 -6.75 -6.65
CA SER A 75 12.96 -7.77 -5.73
C SER A 75 13.05 -9.16 -6.36
N ASP A 76 12.11 -9.51 -7.25
CA ASP A 76 12.12 -10.80 -7.95
C ASP A 76 13.28 -10.86 -8.98
N TYR A 77 13.51 -9.76 -9.72
CA TYR A 77 14.63 -9.67 -10.66
C TYR A 77 15.99 -9.64 -9.95
N LEU A 78 16.08 -8.95 -8.83
CA LEU A 78 17.29 -8.93 -8.02
C LEU A 78 17.62 -10.36 -7.51
N HIS A 79 16.60 -11.19 -7.26
CA HIS A 79 16.76 -12.59 -6.81
C HIS A 79 17.33 -13.49 -7.92
N SER A 80 16.90 -13.30 -9.17
CA SER A 80 17.52 -14.00 -10.30
C SER A 80 19.00 -13.63 -10.46
N LEU A 81 19.35 -12.34 -10.30
CA LEU A 81 20.74 -11.88 -10.37
C LEU A 81 21.61 -12.46 -9.23
N GLU A 82 21.06 -12.59 -8.02
CA GLU A 82 21.77 -13.20 -6.88
C GLU A 82 22.08 -14.68 -7.14
N ASN A 83 21.13 -15.44 -7.71
CA ASN A 83 21.31 -16.86 -8.01
C ASN A 83 22.32 -17.13 -9.14
N GLU A 84 22.43 -16.23 -10.12
CA GLU A 84 23.30 -16.44 -11.29
C GLU A 84 24.76 -16.09 -11.03
N GLU A 85 25.05 -15.04 -10.24
CA GLU A 85 26.41 -14.48 -10.21
C GLU A 85 26.96 -14.08 -8.84
N SER A 86 26.15 -14.06 -7.79
CA SER A 86 26.44 -13.23 -6.62
C SER A 86 26.16 -13.92 -5.28
N LYS A 87 27.21 -14.04 -4.45
CA LYS A 87 27.07 -14.39 -3.02
C LYS A 87 26.68 -13.18 -2.14
N LEU A 88 26.04 -12.14 -2.69
CA LEU A 88 25.73 -10.90 -1.94
C LEU A 88 24.67 -11.11 -0.85
N GLY A 89 23.85 -12.16 -0.94
CA GLY A 89 23.07 -12.71 0.18
C GLY A 89 21.90 -11.83 0.68
N TRP A 90 21.73 -10.60 0.19
CA TRP A 90 20.82 -9.62 0.78
C TRP A 90 19.35 -10.01 0.60
N ILE A 91 18.96 -10.50 -0.58
CA ILE A 91 17.56 -10.90 -0.83
C ILE A 91 17.28 -12.22 -0.17
N SER A 92 18.23 -13.15 -0.22
CA SER A 92 18.14 -14.42 0.52
C SER A 92 17.92 -14.17 2.01
N TYR A 93 18.67 -13.22 2.59
CA TYR A 93 18.50 -12.77 3.97
C TYR A 93 17.12 -12.10 4.19
N TYR A 94 16.72 -11.20 3.30
CA TYR A 94 15.45 -10.48 3.37
C TYR A 94 14.23 -11.40 3.27
N LYS A 95 14.22 -12.33 2.30
CA LYS A 95 13.19 -13.38 2.13
C LYS A 95 13.13 -14.28 3.36
N LYS A 96 14.28 -14.66 3.94
CA LYS A 96 14.33 -15.47 5.17
C LYS A 96 13.69 -14.76 6.37
N ILE A 97 13.86 -13.45 6.50
CA ILE A 97 13.23 -12.65 7.55
C ILE A 97 11.73 -12.48 7.27
N GLN A 98 11.34 -12.15 6.04
CA GLN A 98 9.94 -11.97 5.67
C GLN A 98 9.13 -13.27 5.72
N GLY A 99 9.72 -14.40 5.33
CA GLY A 99 9.08 -15.72 5.32
C GLY A 99 8.66 -16.18 6.72
N LYS A 100 9.38 -15.74 7.77
CA LYS A 100 9.04 -16.02 9.16
C LYS A 100 7.88 -15.16 9.70
N SER A 101 7.50 -14.08 9.02
CA SER A 101 6.50 -13.12 9.52
C SER A 101 5.06 -13.40 9.04
N SER A 102 4.80 -14.59 8.48
CA SER A 102 3.45 -14.99 8.08
C SER A 102 2.57 -15.25 9.31
N PHE A 103 1.70 -14.32 9.65
CA PHE A 103 0.61 -14.56 10.60
C PHE A 103 -0.27 -15.73 10.09
N LYS A 104 -0.63 -16.67 10.96
CA LYS A 104 -1.36 -17.92 10.60
C LYS A 104 -2.75 -17.71 9.98
N ILE A 105 -3.23 -16.47 9.87
CA ILE A 105 -4.54 -16.07 9.34
C ILE A 105 -4.56 -15.95 7.79
N GLY A 106 -3.49 -16.31 7.09
CA GLY A 106 -3.47 -16.39 5.62
C GLY A 106 -3.43 -15.02 4.91
N TRP A 107 -3.17 -13.94 5.64
CA TRP A 107 -2.94 -12.60 5.10
C TRP A 107 -1.55 -12.10 5.54
N PRO A 108 -0.68 -11.69 4.62
CA PRO A 108 0.63 -11.14 4.99
C PRO A 108 0.45 -9.83 5.76
N ILE A 109 1.08 -9.71 6.95
CA ILE A 109 1.04 -8.50 7.79
C ILE A 109 1.43 -7.24 6.99
N SER A 110 2.38 -7.39 6.07
CA SER A 110 2.85 -6.32 5.20
C SER A 110 1.83 -5.84 4.15
N THR A 111 0.72 -6.56 3.92
CA THR A 111 -0.46 -6.05 3.20
C THR A 111 -1.51 -5.52 4.15
N LEU A 112 -1.71 -6.21 5.28
CA LEU A 112 -2.81 -5.91 6.19
C LEU A 112 -2.59 -4.57 6.89
N ALA A 113 -1.38 -4.30 7.38
CA ALA A 113 -1.12 -3.11 8.19
C ALA A 113 -1.32 -1.78 7.43
N PRO A 114 -0.81 -1.59 6.20
CA PRO A 114 -1.12 -0.39 5.42
C PRO A 114 -2.59 -0.38 4.96
N GLY A 115 -3.12 -1.52 4.50
CA GLY A 115 -4.49 -1.63 4.01
C GLY A 115 -5.55 -1.30 5.07
N SER A 116 -5.35 -1.76 6.30
CA SER A 116 -6.26 -1.48 7.42
C SER A 116 -6.32 0.01 7.75
N MET A 117 -5.22 0.76 7.58
CA MET A 117 -5.23 2.21 7.84
C MET A 117 -6.14 2.94 6.86
N PHE A 118 -6.09 2.62 5.56
CA PHE A 118 -6.97 3.20 4.56
C PHE A 118 -8.45 2.86 4.83
N VAL A 119 -8.73 1.60 5.18
CA VAL A 119 -10.10 1.16 5.48
C VAL A 119 -10.64 1.84 6.74
N LEU A 120 -9.86 1.85 7.84
CA LEU A 120 -10.29 2.45 9.10
C LEU A 120 -10.56 3.95 8.97
N THR A 121 -9.64 4.69 8.36
CA THR A 121 -9.79 6.13 8.16
C THR A 121 -10.98 6.46 7.26
N THR A 122 -11.24 5.65 6.24
CA THR A 122 -12.42 5.78 5.36
C THR A 122 -13.72 5.52 6.12
N ILE A 123 -13.79 4.43 6.90
CA ILE A 123 -14.97 4.11 7.72
C ILE A 123 -15.24 5.22 8.73
N MET A 124 -14.21 5.74 9.39
CA MET A 124 -14.35 6.86 10.33
C MET A 124 -14.89 8.10 9.63
N SER A 125 -14.35 8.45 8.46
CA SER A 125 -14.81 9.60 7.68
C SER A 125 -16.27 9.47 7.26
N ILE A 126 -16.69 8.31 6.76
CA ILE A 126 -18.09 8.04 6.42
C ILE A 126 -18.97 8.16 7.67
N GLY A 127 -18.53 7.61 8.81
CA GLY A 127 -19.26 7.69 10.08
C GLY A 127 -19.48 9.14 10.55
N ILE A 128 -18.45 9.98 10.48
CA ILE A 128 -18.57 11.41 10.82
C ILE A 128 -19.52 12.12 9.84
N GLY A 129 -19.37 11.86 8.53
CA GLY A 129 -20.25 12.46 7.52
C GLY A 129 -21.72 12.06 7.70
N LEU A 130 -22.00 10.81 8.07
CA LEU A 130 -23.35 10.33 8.38
C LEU A 130 -23.94 10.97 9.64
N SER A 131 -23.12 11.31 10.63
CA SER A 131 -23.57 11.93 11.89
C SER A 131 -24.14 13.34 11.68
N HIS A 132 -23.75 14.00 10.59
CA HIS A 132 -24.19 15.35 10.22
C HIS A 132 -24.87 15.38 8.83
N PHE A 133 -25.55 14.30 8.47
CA PHE A 133 -26.16 14.13 7.16
C PHE A 133 -27.39 15.02 6.98
N ASN A 134 -27.35 15.94 6.01
CA ASN A 134 -28.39 16.96 5.80
C ASN A 134 -29.41 16.60 4.70
N CYS A 135 -29.53 15.31 4.31
CA CYS A 135 -30.46 14.81 3.26
C CYS A 135 -30.43 15.58 1.93
N SER A 136 -29.36 16.32 1.65
CA SER A 136 -29.21 17.10 0.43
C SER A 136 -28.76 16.21 -0.73
N LEU A 137 -29.08 16.60 -1.97
CA LEU A 137 -28.63 15.88 -3.18
C LEU A 137 -27.10 15.75 -3.21
N LEU A 138 -26.38 16.79 -2.75
CA LEU A 138 -24.92 16.78 -2.64
C LEU A 138 -24.42 15.76 -1.61
N SER A 139 -25.07 15.66 -0.44
CA SER A 139 -24.69 14.69 0.58
C SER A 139 -24.88 13.25 0.09
N TRP A 140 -25.94 13.00 -0.70
CA TRP A 140 -26.16 11.69 -1.32
C TRP A 140 -25.12 11.34 -2.37
N SER A 141 -24.75 12.27 -3.26
CA SER A 141 -23.75 12.01 -4.29
C SER A 141 -22.38 11.73 -3.67
N LEU A 142 -22.01 12.49 -2.64
CA LEU A 142 -20.78 12.29 -1.88
C LEU A 142 -20.77 10.94 -1.16
N LEU A 143 -21.86 10.56 -0.49
CA LEU A 143 -21.96 9.27 0.18
C LEU A 143 -21.82 8.08 -0.80
N ILE A 144 -22.45 8.17 -1.98
CA ILE A 144 -22.30 7.14 -3.02
C ILE A 144 -20.85 7.03 -3.47
N LEU A 145 -20.19 8.17 -3.70
CA LEU A 145 -18.79 8.21 -4.09
C LEU A 145 -17.89 7.57 -3.02
N ASP A 146 -18.19 7.79 -1.74
CA ASP A 146 -17.44 7.24 -0.63
C ASP A 146 -17.60 5.72 -0.48
N VAL A 147 -18.82 5.23 -0.68
CA VAL A 147 -19.07 3.78 -0.70
C VAL A 147 -18.30 3.13 -1.86
N LEU A 148 -18.30 3.74 -3.05
CA LEU A 148 -17.52 3.27 -4.19
C LEU A 148 -16.02 3.29 -3.89
N ALA A 149 -15.52 4.35 -3.24
CA ALA A 149 -14.13 4.48 -2.83
C ALA A 149 -13.73 3.39 -1.82
N LEU A 150 -14.56 3.14 -0.81
CA LEU A 150 -14.33 2.07 0.18
C LEU A 150 -14.28 0.69 -0.47
N VAL A 151 -15.23 0.39 -1.36
CA VAL A 151 -15.23 -0.86 -2.14
C VAL A 151 -13.95 -0.96 -2.97
N GLY A 152 -13.54 0.12 -3.64
CA GLY A 152 -12.29 0.21 -4.39
C GLY A 152 -11.06 -0.10 -3.53
N ILE A 153 -10.96 0.47 -2.33
CA ILE A 153 -9.87 0.22 -1.38
C ILE A 153 -9.81 -1.27 -1.01
N VAL A 154 -10.95 -1.87 -0.65
CA VAL A 154 -11.04 -3.29 -0.29
C VAL A 154 -10.62 -4.17 -1.47
N LEU A 155 -11.10 -3.88 -2.68
CA LEU A 155 -10.70 -4.60 -3.89
C LEU A 155 -9.20 -4.52 -4.14
N MET A 156 -8.59 -3.34 -3.99
CA MET A 156 -7.16 -3.15 -4.17
C MET A 156 -6.34 -3.97 -3.17
N ILE A 157 -6.76 -4.03 -1.91
CA ILE A 157 -6.10 -4.86 -0.89
C ILE A 157 -6.21 -6.35 -1.25
N ILE A 158 -7.38 -6.81 -1.73
CA ILE A 158 -7.58 -8.21 -2.17
C ILE A 158 -6.68 -8.54 -3.37
N LEU A 159 -6.58 -7.63 -4.35
CA LEU A 159 -5.71 -7.80 -5.52
C LEU A 159 -4.24 -7.86 -5.12
N ALA A 160 -3.79 -6.96 -4.23
CA ALA A 160 -2.43 -6.97 -3.70
C ALA A 160 -2.11 -8.29 -2.96
N LYS A 161 -3.07 -8.82 -2.19
CA LYS A 161 -2.95 -10.15 -1.58
C LYS A 161 -2.80 -11.24 -2.64
N LYS A 162 -3.70 -11.28 -3.64
CA LYS A 162 -3.71 -12.32 -4.68
C LYS A 162 -2.38 -12.36 -5.42
N GLN A 163 -1.83 -11.20 -5.77
CA GLN A 163 -0.53 -11.10 -6.45
C GLN A 163 0.62 -11.63 -5.60
N ARG A 164 0.65 -11.33 -4.30
CA ARG A 164 1.70 -11.83 -3.40
C ARG A 164 1.57 -13.34 -3.12
N VAL A 165 0.36 -13.86 -3.02
CA VAL A 165 0.15 -15.32 -2.84
C VAL A 165 0.56 -16.08 -4.09
N PHE A 166 0.11 -15.64 -5.27
CA PHE A 166 0.47 -16.26 -6.54
C PHE A 166 2.00 -16.37 -6.73
N ARG A 167 2.74 -15.32 -6.35
CA ARG A 167 4.21 -15.34 -6.41
C ARG A 167 4.89 -16.26 -5.40
N ARG A 168 4.29 -16.50 -4.23
CA ARG A 168 4.83 -17.44 -3.23
C ARG A 168 4.63 -18.91 -3.60
N THR A 169 3.62 -19.21 -4.41
CA THR A 169 3.27 -20.59 -4.81
C THR A 169 3.76 -20.96 -6.21
N GLY A 170 4.37 -20.01 -6.94
CA GLY A 170 4.95 -20.21 -8.26
C GLY A 170 6.44 -20.57 -8.26
N GLU A 171 7.03 -20.73 -7.06
CA GLU A 171 8.30 -21.44 -6.82
C GLU A 171 7.97 -22.89 -6.42
#